data_AF-A0A6J0PQG1-F1
#
_entry.id   AF-A0A6J0PQG1-F1
#
_cell.length_a   1.000
_cell.length_b   1.000
_cell.length_c   1.000
_cell.angle_alpha   90.00
_cell.angle_beta   90.00
_cell.angle_gamma   90.00
#
_symmetry.space_group_name_H-M   'P 1'
#
loop_
_entity.id
_entity.type
_entity.pdbx_description
1 polymer ?
#
loop_
_entity_poly.entity_id
_entity_poly.type
_entity_poly.pdbx_seq_one_letter_code
_entity_poly.pdbx_strand_id
1 'polypeptide(L)'
;MRLSAKFTIKLVKASNRFNINSQAKYVGTGHADLNRLMNIQRDSYASYIGHYPLLAYFAIAENESIGRECYNFMQKILLPCGLPPERGGYTLAWYISYV
;
A
#
# COMPACT_ATOMS: atom_id res chain seq x y z
N MET A 1 28.10 -31.65 18.33
CA MET A 1 27.33 -30.38 18.36
C MET A 1 27.54 -29.44 17.16
N ARG A 2 28.69 -29.44 16.43
CA ARG A 2 28.94 -28.50 15.30
C ARG A 2 28.20 -28.79 13.98
N LEU A 3 27.65 -29.99 13.76
CA LEU A 3 26.88 -30.31 12.54
C LEU A 3 25.47 -29.73 12.55
N SER A 4 24.82 -29.68 13.71
CA SER A 4 23.46 -29.12 13.87
C SER A 4 23.44 -27.64 13.47
N ALA A 5 24.40 -26.83 13.93
CA ALA A 5 24.46 -25.40 13.60
C ALA A 5 24.69 -25.13 12.10
N LYS A 6 25.56 -25.89 11.42
CA LYS A 6 25.79 -25.76 9.97
C LYS A 6 24.55 -26.12 9.14
N PHE A 7 23.76 -27.08 9.61
CA PHE A 7 22.49 -27.46 8.99
C PHE A 7 21.42 -26.38 9.17
N THR A 8 21.28 -25.85 10.39
CA THR A 8 20.34 -24.77 10.70
C THR A 8 20.65 -23.49 9.93
N ILE A 9 21.93 -23.10 9.82
CA ILE A 9 22.35 -21.91 9.05
C ILE A 9 22.06 -22.07 7.54
N LYS A 10 22.23 -23.29 6.98
CA LYS A 10 21.89 -23.57 5.57
C LYS A 10 20.39 -23.44 5.31
N LEU A 11 19.55 -23.94 6.24
CA LEU A 11 18.09 -23.84 6.16
C LEU A 11 17.61 -22.39 6.28
N VAL A 12 18.15 -21.61 7.21
CA VAL A 12 17.82 -20.18 7.37
C VAL A 12 18.21 -19.38 6.12
N LYS A 13 19.39 -19.64 5.54
CA LYS A 13 19.85 -18.94 4.32
C LYS A 13 19.02 -19.31 3.09
N ALA A 14 18.62 -20.58 2.96
CA ALA A 14 17.71 -21.03 1.91
C ALA A 14 16.32 -20.40 2.08
N SER A 15 15.77 -20.41 3.31
CA SER A 15 14.48 -19.78 3.64
C SER A 15 14.46 -18.28 3.32
N ASN A 16 15.51 -17.54 3.69
CA ASN A 16 15.64 -16.12 3.36
C ASN A 16 15.67 -15.87 1.84
N ARG A 17 16.31 -16.74 1.05
CA ARG A 17 16.32 -16.63 -0.42
C ARG A 17 14.93 -16.86 -1.02
N PHE A 18 14.17 -17.82 -0.51
CA PHE A 18 12.79 -18.05 -0.95
C PHE A 18 11.87 -16.90 -0.54
N ASN A 19 12.07 -16.34 0.64
CA ASN A 19 11.30 -15.22 1.18
C ASN A 19 11.49 -13.94 0.36
N ILE A 20 12.73 -13.62 -0.07
CA ILE A 20 12.99 -12.47 -0.94
C ILE A 20 12.34 -12.67 -2.32
N ASN A 21 12.40 -13.89 -2.86
CA ASN A 21 11.82 -14.22 -4.16
C ASN A 21 10.28 -14.23 -4.16
N SER A 22 9.60 -14.41 -3.02
CA SER A 22 8.14 -14.35 -2.95
C SER A 22 7.64 -12.93 -2.68
N GLN A 23 8.34 -12.15 -1.86
CA GLN A 23 8.00 -10.75 -1.55
C GLN A 23 8.22 -9.80 -2.75
N ALA A 24 9.12 -10.13 -3.68
CA ALA A 24 9.27 -9.31 -4.89
C ALA A 24 8.20 -9.60 -5.97
N LYS A 25 7.48 -10.72 -5.87
CA LYS A 25 6.56 -11.18 -6.93
C LYS A 25 5.14 -10.64 -6.81
N TYR A 26 4.66 -10.44 -5.59
CA TYR A 26 3.28 -10.03 -5.34
C TYR A 26 3.23 -8.58 -4.87
N VAL A 27 2.57 -7.73 -5.66
CA VAL A 27 2.22 -6.36 -5.27
C VAL A 27 1.40 -6.43 -3.98
N GLY A 28 1.71 -5.59 -3.01
CA GLY A 28 1.05 -5.63 -1.69
C GLY A 28 1.89 -6.25 -0.58
N THR A 29 2.91 -7.05 -0.90
CA THR A 29 3.76 -7.69 0.12
C THR A 29 4.72 -6.70 0.76
N GLY A 30 4.77 -6.70 2.10
CA GLY A 30 5.43 -5.67 2.88
C GLY A 30 6.92 -5.92 3.11
N HIS A 31 7.70 -4.84 3.13
CA HIS A 31 9.03 -4.75 3.74
C HIS A 31 8.99 -3.76 4.91
N ALA A 32 10.03 -3.73 5.76
CA ALA A 32 10.05 -2.91 6.99
C ALA A 32 9.74 -1.41 6.73
N ASP A 33 10.10 -0.91 5.56
CA ASP A 33 9.94 0.49 5.15
C ASP A 33 8.71 0.77 4.24
N LEU A 34 7.74 -0.15 4.17
CA LEU A 34 6.59 -0.01 3.26
C LEU A 34 5.40 0.74 3.90
N ASN A 35 4.83 1.67 3.14
CA ASN A 35 3.60 2.39 3.51
C ASN A 35 2.35 1.50 3.35
N ARG A 36 1.98 0.82 4.44
CA ARG A 36 0.90 -0.18 4.49
C ARG A 36 -0.46 0.36 4.01
N LEU A 37 -0.78 1.61 4.35
CA LEU A 37 -2.07 2.24 4.05
C LEU A 37 -2.35 2.38 2.55
N MET A 38 -1.30 2.63 1.76
CA MET A 38 -1.39 2.86 0.31
C MET A 38 -1.80 1.59 -0.44
N ASN A 39 -1.38 0.42 0.04
CA ASN A 39 -1.72 -0.85 -0.60
C ASN A 39 -3.14 -1.28 -0.23
N ILE A 40 -3.50 -1.15 1.06
CA ILE A 40 -4.85 -1.49 1.56
C ILE A 40 -5.94 -0.69 0.82
N GLN A 41 -5.72 0.60 0.62
CA GLN A 41 -6.70 1.44 -0.07
C GLN A 41 -6.82 1.10 -1.55
N ARG A 42 -5.71 0.76 -2.22
CA ARG A 42 -5.75 0.31 -3.63
C ARG A 42 -6.50 -0.99 -3.80
N ASP A 43 -6.29 -1.95 -2.90
CA ASP A 43 -6.99 -3.23 -2.93
C ASP A 43 -8.49 -3.06 -2.67
N SER A 44 -8.85 -2.09 -1.82
CA SER A 44 -10.24 -1.72 -1.55
C SER A 44 -10.91 -1.09 -2.79
N TYR A 45 -10.27 -0.10 -3.45
CA TYR A 45 -10.79 0.49 -4.69
C TYR A 45 -10.90 -0.53 -5.84
N ALA A 46 -9.92 -1.43 -5.98
CA ALA A 46 -9.99 -2.52 -6.95
C ALA A 46 -11.21 -3.43 -6.69
N SER A 47 -11.49 -3.72 -5.42
CA SER A 47 -12.66 -4.51 -5.01
C SER A 47 -13.97 -3.77 -5.31
N TYR A 48 -14.04 -2.45 -5.11
CA TYR A 48 -15.24 -1.66 -5.42
C TYR A 48 -15.56 -1.64 -6.90
N ILE A 49 -14.55 -1.53 -7.77
CA ILE A 49 -14.73 -1.53 -9.22
C ILE A 49 -15.07 -2.95 -9.73
N GLY A 50 -14.43 -3.98 -9.18
CA GLY A 50 -14.63 -5.38 -9.61
C GLY A 50 -15.96 -5.99 -9.19
N HIS A 51 -16.58 -5.50 -8.11
CA HIS A 51 -17.85 -6.00 -7.62
C HIS A 51 -18.99 -5.06 -7.98
N TYR A 52 -19.73 -5.41 -9.03
CA TYR A 52 -20.91 -4.66 -9.49
C TYR A 52 -21.90 -4.25 -8.39
N PRO A 53 -22.26 -5.10 -7.39
CA PRO A 53 -23.19 -4.67 -6.34
C PRO A 53 -22.62 -3.58 -5.43
N LEU A 54 -21.30 -3.59 -5.16
CA LEU A 54 -20.67 -2.51 -4.40
C LEU A 54 -20.60 -1.23 -5.22
N LEU A 55 -20.21 -1.32 -6.49
CA LEU A 55 -20.17 -0.15 -7.37
C LEU A 55 -21.56 0.51 -7.50
N ALA A 56 -22.61 -0.29 -7.66
CA ALA A 56 -23.98 0.20 -7.72
C ALA A 56 -24.44 0.84 -6.41
N TYR A 57 -24.05 0.28 -5.26
CA TYR A 57 -24.34 0.86 -3.95
C TYR A 57 -23.73 2.26 -3.81
N PHE A 58 -22.47 2.44 -4.20
CA PHE A 58 -21.83 3.76 -4.19
C PHE A 58 -22.43 4.74 -5.19
N ALA A 59 -22.79 4.27 -6.40
CA ALA A 59 -23.44 5.10 -7.41
C ALA A 59 -24.81 5.63 -6.94
N ILE A 60 -25.58 4.82 -6.22
CA ILE A 60 -26.86 5.25 -5.63
C ILE A 60 -26.62 6.24 -4.49
N ALA A 61 -25.62 5.99 -3.63
CA ALA A 61 -25.33 6.85 -2.48
C ALA A 61 -24.86 8.25 -2.88
N GLU A 62 -24.00 8.35 -3.90
CA GLU A 62 -23.47 9.61 -4.43
C GLU A 62 -24.40 10.25 -5.49
N ASN A 63 -25.48 9.55 -5.88
CA ASN A 63 -26.40 9.96 -6.94
C ASN A 63 -25.67 10.30 -8.26
N GLU A 64 -24.70 9.45 -8.63
CA GLU A 64 -23.88 9.60 -9.81
C GLU A 64 -24.01 8.39 -10.73
N SER A 65 -23.70 8.57 -12.01
CA SER A 65 -23.72 7.44 -12.94
C SER A 65 -22.64 6.41 -12.57
N ILE A 66 -22.94 5.12 -12.74
CA ILE A 66 -22.01 4.01 -12.47
C ILE A 66 -20.67 4.21 -13.19
N GLY A 67 -20.71 4.72 -14.43
CA GLY A 67 -19.51 5.02 -15.20
C GLY A 67 -18.66 6.15 -14.59
N ARG A 68 -19.31 7.16 -14.00
CA ARG A 68 -18.62 8.28 -13.35
C ARG A 68 -17.99 7.85 -12.03
N GLU A 69 -18.67 7.03 -11.23
CA GLU A 69 -18.08 6.47 -10.01
C GLU A 69 -16.91 5.53 -10.30
N CYS A 70 -17.01 4.73 -11.36
CA CYS A 70 -15.89 3.90 -11.82
C CYS A 70 -14.67 4.77 -12.21
N TYR A 71 -14.90 5.87 -12.93
CA TYR A 71 -13.85 6.85 -13.25
C TYR A 71 -13.27 7.51 -12.00
N ASN A 72 -14.12 7.96 -11.07
CA ASN A 72 -13.71 8.57 -9.81
C ASN A 72 -12.83 7.62 -8.98
N PHE A 73 -13.20 6.34 -8.87
CA PHE A 73 -12.40 5.34 -8.18
C PHE A 73 -11.08 5.05 -8.90
N MET A 74 -11.07 4.99 -10.24
CA MET A 74 -9.83 4.85 -11.02
C MET A 74 -8.85 6.01 -10.79
N GLN A 75 -9.33 7.26 -10.73
CA GLN A 75 -8.48 8.42 -10.43
C GLN A 75 -7.89 8.34 -9.01
N LYS A 76 -8.70 7.90 -8.03
CA LYS A 76 -8.29 7.78 -6.62
C LYS A 76 -7.27 6.66 -6.36
N ILE A 77 -7.08 5.70 -7.27
CA ILE A 77 -6.06 4.63 -7.16
C ILE A 77 -4.62 5.18 -7.25
N LEU A 78 -4.40 6.30 -7.94
CA LEU A 78 -3.06 6.85 -8.15
C LEU A 78 -2.41 7.31 -6.83
N LEU A 79 -3.09 8.16 -6.06
CA LEU A 79 -2.63 8.72 -4.78
C LEU A 79 -3.74 8.63 -3.71
N PRO A 80 -4.03 7.43 -3.21
CA PRO A 80 -5.17 7.21 -2.33
C PRO A 80 -5.08 7.91 -0.96
N CYS A 81 -3.87 8.26 -0.49
CA CYS A 81 -3.68 8.95 0.78
C CYS A 81 -2.86 10.24 0.64
N GLY A 82 -2.91 10.90 -0.53
CA GLY A 82 -2.27 12.21 -0.75
C GLY A 82 -0.75 12.16 -0.89
N LEU A 83 -0.12 13.34 -0.92
CA LEU A 83 1.32 13.45 -1.00
C LEU A 83 1.95 12.90 0.28
N PRO A 84 3.03 12.10 0.18
CA PRO A 84 3.77 11.66 1.36
C PRO A 84 4.26 12.89 2.14
N PRO A 85 4.26 12.84 3.49
CA PRO A 85 4.69 13.97 4.31
C PRO A 85 6.13 14.38 3.95
N GLU A 86 6.38 15.68 3.86
CA GLU A 86 7.71 16.22 3.54
C GLU A 86 8.74 15.71 4.55
N ARG A 87 9.77 15.00 4.05
CA ARG A 87 10.91 14.60 4.88
C ARG A 87 11.80 15.83 5.11
N GLY A 88 11.41 16.67 6.07
CA GLY A 88 12.26 17.74 6.61
C GLY A 88 11.81 19.15 6.24
N GLY A 89 11.02 19.75 7.14
CA GLY A 89 10.63 21.16 7.08
C GLY A 89 10.28 21.74 8.46
N TYR A 90 10.82 21.19 9.55
CA TYR A 90 10.42 21.58 10.91
C TYR A 90 11.25 22.72 11.53
N THR A 91 12.18 23.35 10.80
CA THR A 91 13.07 24.37 11.41
C THR A 91 12.84 25.81 10.97
N LEU A 92 12.13 26.08 9.86
CA LEU A 92 11.93 27.46 9.38
C LEU A 92 10.50 27.99 9.55
N ALA A 93 9.47 27.14 9.51
CA ALA A 93 8.08 27.58 9.67
C ALA A 93 7.77 28.16 11.06
N TRP A 94 8.43 27.63 12.10
CA TRP A 94 8.31 28.15 13.47
C TRP A 94 9.08 29.45 13.68
N TYR A 95 10.20 29.66 12.99
CA TYR A 95 11.05 30.85 13.16
C TYR A 95 10.45 32.09 12.49
N ILE A 96 9.81 31.93 11.32
CA ILE A 96 9.18 33.04 10.59
C ILE A 96 7.84 33.46 11.24
N SER A 97 7.19 32.59 12.02
CA SER A 97 5.97 32.97 12.77
C SER A 97 6.25 33.67 14.11
N TYR A 98 7.51 33.71 14.56
CA TYR A 98 7.94 34.30 15.84
C TYR A 98 8.77 35.59 15.68
N VAL A 99 8.92 36.10 14.45
CA VAL A 99 9.49 37.42 14.10
C VAL A 99 8.39 38.25 13.46
#